data_AF-A0A2R6DKJ5-F1
#
_entry.id   AF-A0A2R6DKJ5-F1
#
_cell.length_a   1.000
_cell.length_b   1.000
_cell.length_c   1.000
_cell.angle_alpha   90.00
_cell.angle_beta   90.00
_cell.angle_gamma   90.00
#
_symmetry.space_group_name_H-M   'P 1'
#
loop_
_entity.id
_entity.type
_entity.pdbx_description
1 polymer ?
#
loop_
_entity_poly.entity_id
_entity_poly.type
_entity_poly.pdbx_seq_one_letter_code
_entity_poly.pdbx_strand_id
1 'polypeptide(L)' 'MVGPLSDEDRRSGYRQLQAGFVALIGVSAGLISLQAEPTAFQFVGAVLGGIVLGAVLVAYLYGSS' A
#
# COMPACT_ATOMS: atom_id res chain seq x y z
N MET A 1 2.88 24.53 -23.22
CA MET A 1 1.45 24.67 -22.88
C MET A 1 1.14 23.69 -21.77
N VAL A 2 0.75 24.14 -20.57
CA VAL A 2 0.17 23.25 -19.55
C VAL A 2 -1.33 23.13 -19.85
N GLY A 3 -1.68 22.20 -20.73
CA GLY A 3 -3.07 21.78 -20.88
C GLY A 3 -3.52 21.04 -19.61
N PRO A 4 -4.84 21.01 -19.31
CA PRO A 4 -5.35 20.21 -18.19
C PRO A 4 -4.81 18.78 -18.31
N LEU A 5 -4.23 18.28 -17.22
CA LEU A 5 -3.65 16.94 -17.16
C LEU A 5 -4.69 15.92 -17.63
N SER A 6 -4.36 15.13 -18.65
CA SER A 6 -5.24 14.10 -19.19
C SER A 6 -5.69 13.15 -18.06
N ASP A 7 -6.95 12.74 -18.07
CA ASP A 7 -7.50 11.87 -17.03
C ASP A 7 -6.77 10.52 -16.95
N GLU A 8 -6.15 10.08 -18.05
CA GLU A 8 -5.32 8.86 -18.10
C GLU A 8 -4.01 9.01 -17.31
N ASP A 9 -3.31 10.14 -17.46
CA ASP A 9 -2.11 10.48 -16.70
C ASP A 9 -2.41 10.66 -15.22
N ARG A 10 -3.61 11.17 -14.92
CA ARG A 10 -4.12 11.29 -13.55
C ARG A 10 -4.31 9.91 -12.92
N ARG A 11 -4.99 9.00 -13.64
CA ARG A 11 -5.28 7.63 -13.17
C ARG A 11 -4.03 6.77 -13.02
N SER A 12 -2.99 6.96 -13.83
CA SER A 12 -1.72 6.23 -13.68
C SER A 12 -0.94 6.73 -12.46
N GLY A 13 -0.85 8.06 -12.27
CA GLY A 13 -0.22 8.66 -11.10
C GLY A 13 -0.87 8.26 -9.78
N TYR A 14 -2.21 8.25 -9.73
CA TYR A 14 -2.95 7.80 -8.54
C TYR A 14 -2.71 6.31 -8.23
N ARG A 15 -2.69 5.45 -9.25
CA ARG A 15 -2.39 4.02 -9.07
C ARG A 15 -0.98 3.78 -8.53
N GLN A 16 0.01 4.54 -9.02
CA GLN A 16 1.38 4.42 -8.53
C GLN A 16 1.52 4.89 -7.08
N LEU A 17 0.82 5.97 -6.70
CA LEU A 17 0.78 6.45 -5.32
C LEU A 17 0.12 5.44 -4.37
N GLN A 18 -1.01 4.85 -4.79
CA GLN A 18 -1.68 3.78 -4.05
C GLN A 18 -0.76 2.58 -3.84
N ALA A 19 -0.08 2.11 -4.89
CA ALA A 19 0.85 0.99 -4.79
C ALA A 19 2.01 1.30 -3.82
N GLY A 20 2.57 2.51 -3.89
CA GLY A 20 3.59 2.97 -2.96
C GLY A 20 3.10 3.01 -1.51
N PHE A 21 1.87 3.46 -1.27
CA PHE A 21 1.26 3.48 0.05
C PHE A 21 1.05 2.08 0.63
N VAL A 22 0.54 1.13 -0.18
CA VAL A 22 0.38 -0.27 0.23
C VAL A 22 1.73 -0.90 0.57
N ALA A 23 2.76 -0.67 -0.24
CA ALA A 23 4.11 -1.12 0.03
C ALA A 23 4.66 -0.54 1.35
N LEU A 24 4.42 0.75 1.61
CA LEU A 24 4.83 1.41 2.85
C LEU A 24 4.18 0.75 4.08
N ILE A 25 2.89 0.43 4.02
CA ILE A 25 2.18 -0.26 5.10
C ILE A 25 2.77 -1.65 5.33
N GLY A 26 3.00 -2.43 4.27
CA GLY A 26 3.62 -3.75 4.36
C GLY A 26 5.00 -3.73 4.99
N VAL A 27 5.87 -2.84 4.52
CA VAL A 27 7.23 -2.67 5.07
C VAL A 27 7.17 -2.21 6.53
N SER A 28 6.31 -1.25 6.85
CA SER A 28 6.11 -0.78 8.23
C SER A 28 5.67 -1.91 9.16
N ALA A 29 4.67 -2.71 8.76
CA ALA A 29 4.22 -3.86 9.54
C ALA A 29 5.34 -4.89 9.77
N GLY A 30 6.15 -5.15 8.74
CA GLY A 30 7.35 -6.00 8.86
C GLY A 30 8.36 -5.42 9.86
N LEU A 31 8.72 -4.14 9.72
CA LEU A 31 9.67 -3.48 10.64
C LEU A 31 9.15 -3.46 12.07
N ILE A 32 7.86 -3.21 12.28
CA ILE A 32 7.23 -3.25 13.60
C ILE A 32 7.33 -4.66 14.19
N SER A 33 7.09 -5.69 13.38
CA SER A 33 7.15 -7.07 13.85
C SER A 33 8.53 -7.45 14.37
N LEU A 34 9.62 -6.93 13.78
CA LEU A 34 10.99 -7.20 14.22
C LEU A 34 11.26 -6.77 15.67
N GLN A 35 10.50 -5.81 16.19
CA GLN A 35 10.61 -5.37 17.59
C GLN A 35 10.14 -6.44 18.58
N ALA A 36 9.40 -7.45 18.12
CA ALA A 36 8.87 -8.55 18.93
C ALA A 36 9.63 -9.87 18.72
N GLU A 37 10.86 -9.81 18.18
CA GLU A 37 11.70 -10.98 17.89
C GLU A 37 10.94 -12.11 17.14
N PRO A 38 10.33 -11.79 15.99
CA PRO A 38 9.43 -12.70 15.32
C PRO A 38 10.21 -13.85 14.67
N THR A 39 9.58 -15.00 14.58
CA THR A 39 10.04 -16.05 13.67
C THR A 39 9.95 -15.57 12.22
N ALA A 40 10.72 -16.19 11.31
CA ALA A 40 10.70 -15.84 9.89
C ALA A 40 9.27 -15.90 9.28
N PHE A 41 8.47 -16.87 9.70
CA PHE A 41 7.07 -16.99 9.28
C PHE A 41 6.20 -15.84 9.78
N GLN A 42 6.39 -15.39 11.02
CA GLN A 42 5.65 -14.26 11.58
C GLN A 42 6.03 -12.95 10.90
N PHE A 43 7.30 -12.74 10.57
CA PHE A 43 7.74 -11.57 9.81
C PHE A 43 7.09 -11.51 8.43
N VAL A 44 7.15 -12.60 7.67
CA VAL A 44 6.51 -12.69 6.34
C VAL A 44 4.99 -12.50 6.47
N GLY A 45 4.38 -13.10 7.49
CA GLY A 45 2.97 -12.92 7.81
C GLY A 45 2.60 -11.46 8.11
N ALA A 46 3.44 -10.74 8.85
CA ALA A 46 3.23 -9.33 9.17
C ALA A 46 3.33 -8.44 7.93
N VAL A 47 4.32 -8.68 7.06
CA VAL A 47 4.47 -7.94 5.80
C VAL A 47 3.28 -8.20 4.88
N LEU A 48 2.92 -9.47 4.66
CA LEU A 48 1.78 -9.84 3.82
C LEU A 48 0.46 -9.32 4.40
N GLY A 49 0.28 -9.42 5.72
CA GLY A 49 -0.88 -8.87 6.42
C GLY A 49 -1.00 -7.35 6.25
N GLY A 50 0.12 -6.62 6.36
CA GLY A 50 0.17 -5.18 6.09
C GLY A 50 -0.16 -4.84 4.64
N ILE A 51 0.36 -5.58 3.68
CA ILE A 51 0.03 -5.39 2.24
C ILE A 51 -1.45 -5.64 1.99
N VAL A 52 -2.00 -6.74 2.50
CA VAL A 52 -3.43 -7.08 2.34
C VAL A 52 -4.30 -6.00 2.97
N LEU A 53 -3.98 -5.56 4.19
CA LEU A 53 -4.71 -4.50 4.86
C LEU A 53 -4.64 -3.18 4.07
N GLY A 54 -3.45 -2.79 3.60
CA GLY A 54 -3.27 -1.59 2.78
C GLY A 54 -4.09 -1.65 1.49
N ALA A 55 -4.07 -2.81 0.80
CA ALA A 55 -4.85 -3.01 -0.42
C ALA A 55 -6.36 -2.94 -0.15
N VAL A 56 -6.84 -3.54 0.94
CA VAL A 56 -8.24 -3.48 1.37
C VAL A 56 -8.66 -2.05 1.68
N LEU A 57 -7.82 -1.27 2.38
CA LEU A 57 -8.09 0.13 2.70
C LEU A 57 -8.18 1.00 1.44
N VAL A 58 -7.25 0.81 0.49
CA VAL A 58 -7.29 1.51 -0.80
C VAL A 58 -8.55 1.13 -1.59
N ALA A 59 -8.87 -0.16 -1.65
CA ALA A 59 -10.07 -0.65 -2.34
C ALA A 59 -11.35 -0.11 -1.70
N TYR A 60 -11.42 -0.01 -0.37
CA TYR A 60 -12.54 0.58 0.34
C TYR A 60 -12.68 2.08 0.05
N LEU A 61 -11.56 2.83 0.06
CA LEU A 61 -11.57 4.26 -0.17
C LEU A 61 -11.98 4.63 -1.60
N TYR A 62 -11.47 3.91 -2.60
CA TYR A 62 -11.78 4.15 -4.02
C TYR A 62 -13.06 3.45 -4.50
N GLY A 63 -13.47 2.36 -3.84
CA GLY A 63 -14.71 1.65 -4.18
C GLY A 63 -15.97 2.28 -3.57
N SER A 64 -15.82 3.19 -2.60
CA SER A 64 -16.94 3.92 -1.99
C SER A 64 -17.20 5.30 -2.59
N SER A 65 -16.41 5.74 -3.57
CA SER A 65 -16.55 6.99 -4.32
C SER A 65 -17.16 6.77 -5.69
#